data_AF-A0A3S0J6M3-F1
#
_entry.id   AF-A0A3S0J6M3-F1
#
_cell.length_a   1.000
_cell.length_b   1.000
_cell.length_c   1.000
_cell.angle_alpha   90.00
_cell.angle_beta   90.00
_cell.angle_gamma   90.00
#
_symmetry.space_group_name_H-M   'P 1'
#
loop_
_entity.id
_entity.type
_entity.pdbx_description
1 polymer ?
#
loop_
_entity_poly.entity_id
_entity_poly.type
_entity_poly.pdbx_seq_one_letter_code
_entity_poly.pdbx_strand_id
1 'polypeptide(L)'
;MDLEQQIELIRQSPLFDAEWYLATYPDVARLDMCPATHFARYGWRVGRNPSAAFHTRGYQEQHGDVARSGANPLIHYLQHGEREGRRVPAVSRPVTPLPAARSTGHPAGSALRPGPVSVASPPAPPTSERPEEASRCQSLQLEHTQQLLEHYFRRCQELEYQLMDAAAR
;
A
#
# COMPACT_ATOMS: atom_id res chain seq x y z
N MET A 1 -5.47 16.51 10.00
CA MET A 1 -4.33 15.94 9.27
C MET A 1 -4.69 16.00 7.80
N ASP A 2 -3.85 16.64 6.99
CA ASP A 2 -4.03 16.64 5.54
C ASP A 2 -3.62 15.28 4.92
N LEU A 3 -3.81 15.13 3.61
CA LEU A 3 -3.55 13.88 2.91
C LEU A 3 -2.04 13.59 2.77
N GLU A 4 -1.20 14.60 2.62
CA GLU A 4 0.24 14.42 2.48
C GLU A 4 0.85 13.91 3.79
N GLN A 5 0.42 14.48 4.91
CA GLN A 5 0.75 14.00 6.24
C GLN A 5 0.30 12.54 6.47
N GLN A 6 -0.88 12.16 5.96
CA GLN A 6 -1.34 10.77 6.04
C GLN A 6 -0.43 9.83 5.24
N ILE A 7 -0.08 10.22 4.01
CA ILE A 7 0.79 9.43 3.13
C ILE A 7 2.14 9.20 3.78
N GLU A 8 2.73 10.25 4.34
CA GLU A 8 4.03 10.16 5.00
C GLU A 8 3.97 9.30 6.26
N LEU A 9 2.91 9.44 7.07
CA LEU A 9 2.70 8.62 8.26
C LEU A 9 2.54 7.13 7.91
N ILE A 10 1.83 6.82 6.82
CA ILE A 10 1.70 5.45 6.31
C ILE A 10 3.04 4.94 5.82
N ARG A 11 3.77 5.74 5.04
CA ARG A 11 5.07 5.36 4.45
C ARG A 11 6.12 5.04 5.51
N GLN A 12 6.12 5.77 6.63
CA GLN A 12 7.04 5.54 7.75
C GLN A 12 6.53 4.47 8.73
N SER A 13 5.32 3.94 8.53
CA SER A 13 4.72 2.98 9.44
C SER A 13 5.38 1.61 9.32
N PRO A 14 5.70 0.93 10.44
CA PRO A 14 6.13 -0.46 10.41
C PRO A 14 5.01 -1.43 9.97
N LEU A 15 3.77 -0.96 9.91
CA LEU A 15 2.60 -1.75 9.51
C LEU A 15 2.23 -1.56 8.03
N PHE A 16 3.03 -0.80 7.28
CA PHE A 16 2.92 -0.66 5.83
C PHE A 16 4.16 -1.26 5.17
N ASP A 17 3.96 -2.17 4.21
CA ASP A 17 5.04 -2.78 3.45
C ASP A 17 4.78 -2.55 1.97
N ALA A 18 5.56 -1.65 1.37
CA ALA A 18 5.38 -1.25 -0.02
C ALA A 18 5.65 -2.39 -1.01
N GLU A 19 6.67 -3.22 -0.76
CA GLU A 19 7.02 -4.34 -1.63
C GLU A 19 5.95 -5.42 -1.55
N TRP A 20 5.51 -5.77 -0.33
CA TRP A 20 4.42 -6.70 -0.11
C TRP A 20 3.11 -6.19 -0.73
N TYR A 21 2.82 -4.90 -0.62
CA TYR A 21 1.61 -4.29 -1.16
C TYR A 21 1.57 -4.39 -2.69
N LEU A 22 2.67 -4.08 -3.37
CA LEU A 22 2.77 -4.20 -4.83
C LEU A 22 2.74 -5.66 -5.29
N ALA A 23 3.39 -6.56 -4.56
CA ALA A 23 3.35 -8.00 -4.85
C ALA A 23 1.95 -8.59 -4.67
N THR A 24 1.20 -8.13 -3.66
CA THR A 24 -0.16 -8.58 -3.36
C THR A 24 -1.19 -7.95 -4.30
N TYR A 25 -0.96 -6.72 -4.75
CA TYR A 25 -1.88 -5.96 -5.61
C TYR A 25 -1.21 -5.53 -6.94
N PRO A 26 -1.08 -6.45 -7.91
CA PRO A 26 -0.45 -6.16 -9.21
C PRO A 26 -1.18 -5.12 -10.05
N ASP A 27 -2.43 -4.83 -9.76
CA ASP A 27 -3.17 -3.74 -10.37
C ASP A 27 -2.64 -2.36 -9.94
N VAL A 28 -2.18 -2.21 -8.69
CA VAL A 28 -1.53 -0.98 -8.21
C VAL A 28 -0.16 -0.80 -8.86
N ALA A 29 0.59 -1.89 -9.03
CA ALA A 29 1.89 -1.85 -9.70
C ALA A 29 1.79 -1.31 -11.14
N ARG A 30 0.65 -1.52 -11.82
CA ARG A 30 0.40 -1.02 -13.18
C ARG A 30 -0.02 0.45 -13.23
N LEU A 31 -0.38 1.06 -12.10
CA LEU A 31 -0.83 2.46 -12.04
C LEU A 31 0.32 3.47 -11.90
N ASP A 32 1.57 3.00 -11.79
CA ASP A 32 2.78 3.81 -11.57
C ASP A 32 2.61 4.84 -10.42
N MET A 33 1.82 4.45 -9.41
CA MET A 33 1.52 5.27 -8.25
C MET A 33 2.27 4.75 -7.03
N CYS A 34 2.76 5.68 -6.19
CA CYS A 34 3.31 5.32 -4.88
C CYS A 34 2.31 4.46 -4.06
N PRO A 35 2.73 3.28 -3.55
CA PRO A 35 1.86 2.38 -2.79
C PRO A 35 1.18 3.03 -1.58
N ALA A 36 1.91 3.88 -0.84
CA ALA A 36 1.38 4.59 0.32
C ALA A 36 0.30 5.59 -0.09
N THR A 37 0.50 6.30 -1.20
CA THR A 37 -0.50 7.20 -1.81
C THR A 37 -1.75 6.44 -2.23
N HIS A 38 -1.58 5.30 -2.91
CA HIS A 38 -2.70 4.45 -3.30
C HIS A 38 -3.48 3.98 -2.06
N PHE A 39 -2.77 3.49 -1.04
CA PHE A 39 -3.40 3.02 0.18
C PHE A 39 -4.17 4.14 0.89
N ALA A 40 -3.55 5.31 1.12
CA ALA A 40 -4.14 6.45 1.81
C ALA A 40 -5.43 6.96 1.14
N ARG A 41 -5.44 7.01 -0.20
CA ARG A 41 -6.58 7.53 -0.98
C ARG A 41 -7.67 6.49 -1.21
N TYR A 42 -7.29 5.26 -1.55
CA TYR A 42 -8.22 4.25 -2.08
C TYR A 42 -8.14 2.93 -1.34
N GLY A 43 -6.92 2.42 -1.10
CA GLY A 43 -6.70 1.05 -0.65
C GLY A 43 -7.49 0.66 0.59
N TRP A 44 -7.52 1.49 1.63
CA TRP A 44 -8.26 1.17 2.86
C TRP A 44 -9.78 1.16 2.66
N ARG A 45 -10.32 1.97 1.74
CA ARG A 45 -11.76 2.06 1.45
C ARG A 45 -12.28 0.83 0.73
N VAL A 46 -11.44 0.28 -0.15
CA VAL A 46 -11.73 -0.98 -0.86
C VAL A 46 -11.30 -2.22 -0.05
N GLY A 47 -10.92 -2.05 1.21
CA GLY A 47 -10.59 -3.14 2.13
C GLY A 47 -9.26 -3.82 1.86
N ARG A 48 -8.31 -3.18 1.16
CA ARG A 48 -6.96 -3.71 0.97
C ARG A 48 -6.17 -3.63 2.27
N ASN A 49 -5.22 -4.54 2.41
CA ASN A 49 -4.34 -4.61 3.56
C ASN A 49 -3.04 -3.86 3.24
N PRO A 50 -2.53 -3.02 4.15
CA PRO A 50 -1.27 -2.30 3.94
C PRO A 50 -0.03 -3.19 4.09
N SER A 51 -0.16 -4.31 4.80
CA SER A 51 0.88 -5.32 4.98
C SER A 51 0.26 -6.65 5.44
N ALA A 52 1.08 -7.70 5.54
CA ALA A 52 0.68 -8.94 6.21
C ALA A 52 0.38 -8.76 7.71
N ALA A 53 0.96 -7.74 8.35
CA ALA A 53 0.82 -7.49 9.77
C ALA A 53 -0.47 -6.74 10.14
N PHE A 54 -1.21 -6.21 9.16
CA PHE A 54 -2.40 -5.39 9.41
C PHE A 54 -3.56 -5.79 8.49
N HIS A 55 -4.64 -6.27 9.09
CA HIS A 55 -5.88 -6.60 8.41
C HIS A 55 -6.86 -5.44 8.52
N THR A 56 -7.01 -4.66 7.44
CA THR A 56 -7.82 -3.43 7.41
C THR A 56 -9.27 -3.67 7.78
N ARG A 57 -9.90 -4.66 7.13
CA ARG A 57 -11.30 -5.00 7.38
C ARG A 57 -11.50 -5.58 8.77
N GLY A 58 -10.61 -6.47 9.20
CA GLY A 58 -10.64 -7.01 10.56
C GLY A 58 -10.55 -5.93 11.64
N TYR A 59 -9.73 -4.90 11.42
CA TYR A 59 -9.62 -3.78 12.36
C TYR A 59 -10.92 -2.96 12.41
N GLN A 60 -11.56 -2.69 11.27
CA GLN A 60 -12.84 -1.98 11.21
C GLN A 60 -13.98 -2.78 11.85
N GLU A 61 -14.00 -4.11 11.66
CA GLU A 61 -14.99 -5.01 12.25
C GLU A 61 -14.84 -5.09 13.78
N GLN A 62 -13.60 -5.09 14.29
CA GLN A 62 -13.33 -5.05 15.73
C GLN A 62 -13.59 -3.67 16.37
N HIS A 63 -13.42 -2.60 15.60
CA HIS A 63 -13.54 -1.23 16.06
C HIS A 63 -14.60 -0.47 15.26
N GLY A 64 -15.87 -0.75 15.57
CA GLY A 64 -17.03 -0.18 14.88
C GLY A 64 -17.17 1.36 15.01
N ASP A 65 -16.46 1.99 15.94
CA ASP A 65 -16.28 3.44 16.00
C ASP A 65 -15.44 3.98 14.83
N VAL A 66 -14.40 3.24 14.44
CA VAL A 66 -13.53 3.57 13.29
C VAL A 66 -14.27 3.36 11.97
N ALA A 67 -15.06 2.29 11.89
CA ALA A 67 -15.92 2.05 10.73
C ALA A 67 -16.95 3.18 10.55
N ARG A 68 -17.60 3.63 11.63
CA ARG A 68 -18.59 4.71 11.58
C ARG A 68 -17.99 6.09 11.33
N SER A 69 -16.77 6.36 11.81
CA SER A 69 -16.11 7.65 11.57
C SER A 69 -15.62 7.80 10.13
N GLY A 70 -15.54 6.71 9.36
CA GLY A 70 -14.96 6.72 8.03
C GLY A 70 -13.47 7.10 8.05
N ALA A 71 -12.79 6.92 9.18
CA ALA A 71 -11.37 7.17 9.30
C ALA A 71 -10.55 6.04 8.66
N ASN A 72 -9.37 6.38 8.13
CA ASN A 72 -8.42 5.38 7.66
C ASN A 72 -7.98 4.50 8.85
N PRO A 73 -8.22 3.17 8.83
CA PRO A 73 -7.95 2.28 9.94
C PRO A 73 -6.50 2.28 10.40
N LEU A 74 -5.56 2.29 9.45
CA LEU A 74 -4.13 2.28 9.74
C LEU A 74 -3.70 3.59 10.40
N ILE A 75 -4.13 4.73 9.86
CA ILE A 75 -3.84 6.05 10.44
C ILE A 75 -4.40 6.13 11.86
N HIS A 76 -5.65 5.73 12.04
CA HIS A 76 -6.29 5.77 13.34
C HIS A 76 -5.55 4.86 14.36
N TYR A 77 -5.10 3.69 13.94
CA TYR A 77 -4.27 2.83 14.79
C TYR A 77 -2.95 3.51 15.18
N LEU A 78 -2.23 4.10 14.22
CA LEU A 78 -0.94 4.76 14.46
C LEU A 78 -1.07 6.01 15.36
N GLN A 79 -2.20 6.71 15.30
CA GLN A 79 -2.41 7.92 16.11
C GLN A 79 -2.97 7.65 17.51
N HIS A 80 -3.88 6.69 17.60
CA HIS A 80 -4.70 6.45 18.80
C HIS A 80 -4.60 5.00 19.26
N GLY A 81 -4.78 4.05 18.34
CA GLY A 81 -4.89 2.63 18.67
C GLY A 81 -3.69 2.04 19.41
N GLU A 82 -2.46 2.44 19.08
CA GLU A 82 -1.26 1.99 19.79
C GLU A 82 -1.26 2.42 21.26
N ARG A 83 -1.59 3.69 21.54
CA ARG A 83 -1.63 4.24 22.91
C ARG A 83 -2.81 3.70 23.72
N GLU A 84 -3.90 3.36 23.04
CA GLU A 84 -5.09 2.79 23.64
C GLU A 84 -5.01 1.26 23.82
N GLY A 85 -3.90 0.64 23.41
CA GLY A 85 -3.68 -0.81 23.53
C GLY A 85 -4.62 -1.63 22.65
N ARG A 86 -5.11 -1.07 21.54
CA ARG A 86 -5.97 -1.78 20.60
C ARG A 86 -5.17 -2.88 19.90
N ARG A 87 -5.81 -4.03 19.65
CA ARG A 87 -5.16 -5.14 18.94
C ARG A 87 -5.28 -4.93 17.44
N VAL A 88 -4.20 -5.22 16.73
CA VAL A 88 -4.21 -5.29 15.27
C VAL A 88 -4.41 -6.75 14.87
N PRO A 89 -5.50 -7.09 14.16
CA PRO A 89 -5.59 -8.39 13.54
C PRO A 89 -4.57 -8.48 12.40
N ALA A 90 -3.68 -9.47 12.43
CA ALA A 90 -2.80 -9.76 11.31
C ALA A 90 -3.54 -10.55 10.23
N VAL A 91 -3.08 -10.46 8.98
CA VAL A 91 -3.61 -11.27 7.89
C VAL A 91 -3.08 -12.69 8.08
N SER A 92 -3.85 -13.57 8.71
CA SER A 92 -3.45 -14.96 8.96
C SER A 92 -3.20 -15.71 7.64
N ARG A 93 -1.94 -15.72 7.19
CA ARG A 93 -1.32 -16.83 6.46
C ARG A 93 0.06 -17.04 7.07
N PRO A 94 0.42 -18.23 7.56
CA PRO A 94 1.79 -18.51 7.93
C PRO A 94 2.61 -18.56 6.64
N VAL A 95 3.17 -17.43 6.21
CA VAL A 95 4.36 -17.43 5.36
C VAL A 95 5.53 -17.59 6.33
N THR A 96 6.08 -18.80 6.34
CA THR A 96 7.37 -19.05 6.98
C THR A 96 8.37 -18.07 6.37
N PRO A 97 9.16 -17.32 7.16
CA PRO A 97 10.29 -16.58 6.61
C PRO A 97 11.18 -17.58 5.86
N LEU A 98 11.50 -17.27 4.61
CA LEU A 98 12.54 -17.98 3.86
C LEU A 98 13.78 -18.09 4.78
N PRO A 99 14.38 -19.27 4.98
CA PRO A 99 15.43 -19.42 5.97
C PRO A 99 16.59 -18.49 5.64
N ALA A 100 16.93 -17.62 6.61
CA ALA A 100 18.18 -16.88 6.60
C ALA A 100 19.31 -17.89 6.34
N ALA A 101 20.06 -17.65 5.26
CA ALA A 101 21.19 -18.47 4.88
C ALA A 101 22.10 -18.65 6.10
N ARG A 102 22.22 -19.89 6.55
CA ARG A 102 23.19 -20.29 7.58
C ARG A 102 24.58 -20.04 7.03
N SER A 103 25.22 -18.96 7.47
CA SER A 103 26.66 -18.80 7.34
C SER A 103 27.30 -19.11 8.69
N THR A 104 27.78 -20.34 8.82
CA THR A 104 28.62 -20.79 9.92
C THR A 104 30.03 -21.06 9.38
N GLY A 105 31.01 -20.25 9.82
CA GLY A 105 32.37 -20.71 10.19
C GLY A 105 33.56 -20.49 9.22
N HIS A 106 34.28 -19.36 9.40
CA HIS A 106 35.74 -19.14 9.61
C HIS A 106 36.78 -20.25 9.25
N PRO A 107 38.07 -19.95 8.89
CA PRO A 107 38.95 -18.98 9.59
C PRO A 107 40.05 -18.20 8.80
N ALA A 108 40.59 -17.18 9.49
CA ALA A 108 41.94 -16.59 9.51
C ALA A 108 42.81 -16.50 8.23
N GLY A 109 43.20 -15.27 7.87
CA GLY A 109 44.31 -14.99 6.94
C GLY A 109 44.55 -13.49 6.71
N SER A 110 45.56 -12.95 7.39
CA SER A 110 46.40 -11.78 7.08
C SER A 110 45.90 -10.57 6.25
N ALA A 111 46.12 -9.40 6.87
CA ALA A 111 46.75 -8.20 6.28
C ALA A 111 46.06 -7.50 5.08
N LEU A 112 45.49 -6.32 5.36
CA LEU A 112 45.96 -5.03 4.83
C LEU A 112 45.09 -3.91 5.43
N ARG A 113 45.70 -2.87 5.98
CA ARG A 113 45.00 -1.62 6.32
C ARG A 113 44.61 -0.90 5.02
N PRO A 114 43.37 -0.42 4.85
CA PRO A 114 43.10 0.73 4.01
C PRO A 114 42.95 1.99 4.88
N GLY A 115 43.45 3.11 4.37
CA GLY A 115 43.32 4.44 4.98
C GLY A 115 41.87 4.93 5.07
N PRO A 116 41.61 6.09 5.70
CA PRO A 116 40.27 6.64 5.81
C PRO A 116 39.73 6.99 4.43
N VAL A 117 38.80 6.17 3.93
CA VAL A 117 37.97 6.54 2.78
C VAL A 117 36.96 7.56 3.25
N SER A 118 37.19 8.81 2.85
CA SER A 118 36.20 9.88 2.94
C SER A 118 34.99 9.47 2.10
N VAL A 119 33.94 9.01 2.76
CA VAL A 119 32.67 8.69 2.11
C VAL A 119 31.99 10.03 1.84
N ALA A 120 32.11 10.51 0.60
CA ALA A 120 31.31 11.63 0.13
C ALA A 120 29.84 11.31 0.38
N SER A 121 29.14 12.22 1.07
CA SER A 121 27.71 12.15 1.28
C SER A 121 26.98 11.83 -0.03
N PRO A 122 25.96 10.95 -0.01
CA PRO A 122 25.14 10.74 -1.19
C PRO A 122 24.55 12.08 -1.64
N PRO A 123 24.43 12.34 -2.96
CA PRO A 123 23.77 13.54 -3.45
C PRO A 123 22.35 13.58 -2.88
N ALA A 124 21.94 14.76 -2.41
CA ALA A 124 20.58 15.01 -1.97
C ALA A 124 19.57 14.51 -3.04
N PRO A 125 18.41 13.96 -2.64
CA PRO A 125 17.36 13.61 -3.59
C PRO A 125 17.01 14.87 -4.42
N PRO A 126 16.68 14.74 -5.71
CA PRO A 126 16.29 15.88 -6.52
C PRO A 126 15.10 16.57 -5.86
N THR A 127 15.36 17.74 -5.30
CA THR A 127 14.34 18.65 -4.79
C THR A 127 13.51 19.13 -5.99
N SER A 128 12.19 19.10 -5.83
CA SER A 128 11.19 19.64 -6.76
C SER A 128 10.69 18.66 -7.83
N GLU A 129 9.91 17.65 -7.41
CA GLU A 129 8.81 17.21 -8.25
C GLU A 129 7.85 18.40 -8.40
N ARG A 130 7.73 18.89 -9.63
CA ARG A 130 6.98 20.12 -9.90
C ARG A 130 5.48 19.81 -9.70
N PRO A 131 4.70 20.74 -9.11
CA PRO A 131 3.25 20.57 -8.92
C PRO A 131 2.51 20.13 -10.20
N GLU A 132 3.02 20.49 -11.38
CA GLU A 132 2.45 20.14 -12.67
C GLU A 132 2.52 18.65 -13.03
N GLU A 133 3.54 17.92 -12.57
CA GLU A 133 3.67 16.47 -12.81
C GLU A 133 2.68 15.67 -11.95
N ALA A 134 2.50 16.08 -10.69
CA ALA A 134 1.46 15.52 -9.81
C ALA A 134 0.05 15.79 -10.34
N SER A 135 -0.22 16.97 -10.92
CA SER A 135 -1.49 17.27 -11.58
C SER A 135 -1.72 16.45 -12.85
N ARG A 136 -0.69 16.23 -13.68
CA ARG A 136 -0.79 15.38 -14.88
C ARG A 136 -1.06 13.91 -14.54
N CYS A 137 -0.38 13.38 -13.53
CA CYS A 137 -0.65 12.02 -13.03
C CYS A 137 -2.09 11.90 -12.50
N GLN A 138 -2.60 12.92 -11.79
CA GLN A 138 -3.99 12.93 -11.33
C GLN A 138 -5.00 12.98 -12.49
N SER A 139 -4.74 13.76 -13.54
CA SER A 139 -5.58 13.80 -14.74
C SER A 139 -5.58 12.47 -15.48
N LEU A 140 -4.42 11.86 -15.70
CA LEU A 140 -4.30 10.54 -16.34
C LEU A 140 -4.99 9.44 -15.52
N GLN A 141 -4.86 9.50 -14.20
CA GLN A 141 -5.53 8.56 -13.31
C GLN A 141 -7.05 8.73 -13.38
N LEU A 142 -7.56 9.96 -13.47
CA LEU A 142 -9.00 10.22 -13.60
C LEU A 142 -9.54 9.66 -14.93
N GLU A 143 -8.84 9.89 -16.03
CA GLU A 143 -9.19 9.34 -17.35
C GLU A 143 -9.21 7.81 -17.34
N HIS A 144 -8.19 7.17 -16.77
CA HIS A 144 -8.14 5.71 -16.67
C HIS A 144 -9.27 5.15 -15.79
N THR A 145 -9.61 5.85 -14.70
CA THR A 145 -10.74 5.45 -13.84
C THR A 145 -12.07 5.60 -14.56
N GLN A 146 -12.24 6.67 -15.35
CA GLN A 146 -13.44 6.90 -16.16
C GLN A 146 -13.61 5.81 -17.24
N GLN A 147 -12.53 5.46 -17.94
CA GLN A 147 -12.53 4.38 -18.93
C GLN A 147 -12.89 3.03 -18.30
N LEU A 148 -12.37 2.75 -17.11
CA LEU A 148 -12.67 1.52 -16.38
C LEU A 148 -14.16 1.46 -15.98
N LEU A 149 -14.72 2.55 -15.45
CA LEU A 149 -16.13 2.64 -15.09
C LEU A 149 -17.05 2.48 -16.30
N GLU A 150 -16.69 3.10 -17.43
CA GLU A 150 -17.45 2.98 -18.67
C GLU A 150 -17.42 1.54 -19.22
N HIS A 151 -16.26 0.87 -19.13
CA HIS A 151 -16.14 -0.55 -19.46
C HIS A 151 -17.05 -1.42 -18.58
N TYR A 152 -17.02 -1.23 -17.26
CA TYR A 152 -17.87 -1.98 -16.33
C TYR A 152 -19.35 -1.74 -16.60
N PHE A 153 -19.76 -0.50 -16.84
CA PHE A 153 -21.15 -0.15 -17.16
C PHE A 153 -21.64 -0.87 -18.42
N ARG A 154 -20.86 -0.81 -19.51
CA ARG A 154 -21.20 -1.49 -20.76
C ARG A 154 -21.32 -3.01 -20.57
N ARG A 155 -20.40 -3.60 -19.80
CA ARG A 155 -20.43 -5.05 -19.54
C ARG A 155 -21.65 -5.49 -18.74
N CYS A 156 -22.10 -4.68 -17.77
CA CYS A 156 -23.33 -4.94 -17.03
C CYS A 156 -24.56 -4.90 -17.93
N GLN A 157 -24.66 -3.90 -18.82
CA GLN A 157 -25.78 -3.79 -19.77
C GLN A 157 -25.85 -4.97 -20.74
N GLU A 158 -24.70 -5.44 -21.24
CA GLU A 158 -24.62 -6.63 -22.10
C GLU A 158 -25.12 -7.89 -21.38
N LEU A 159 -24.71 -8.08 -20.12
CA LEU A 159 -25.14 -9.23 -19.32
C LEU A 159 -26.64 -9.18 -19.02
N GLU A 160 -27.17 -8.00 -18.71
CA GLU A 160 -28.61 -7.80 -18.51
C GLU A 160 -29.39 -8.13 -19.78
N TYR A 161 -28.93 -7.68 -20.94
CA TYR A 161 -29.54 -8.01 -22.23
C TYR A 161 -29.50 -9.50 -22.53
N GLN A 162 -28.37 -10.18 -22.25
CA GLN A 162 -28.25 -11.62 -22.41
C GLN A 162 -29.19 -12.40 -21.49
N LEU A 163 -29.38 -11.95 -20.25
CA LEU A 163 -30.34 -12.55 -19.32
C LEU A 163 -31.79 -12.37 -19.80
N MET A 164 -32.12 -11.19 -20.35
CA MET A 164 -33.44 -10.94 -20.92
C MET A 164 -33.70 -11.77 -22.18
N ASP A 165 -32.71 -11.95 -23.06
CA ASP A 165 -32.83 -12.82 -24.25
C ASP A 165 -32.95 -14.30 -23.88
N ALA A 166 -32.22 -14.75 -22.86
CA ALA A 166 -32.31 -16.12 -22.35
C ALA A 166 -33.66 -16.43 -21.69
N ALA A 167 -34.29 -15.44 -21.04
CA ALA A 167 -35.61 -15.60 -20.41
C ALA A 167 -36.78 -15.57 -21.42
N ALA A 168 -36.54 -15.12 -22.65
CA ALA A 168 -37.54 -15.05 -23.72
C ALA A 168 -37.60 -16.33 -24.59
N ARG A 169 -36.77 -17.35 -24.29
CA ARG A 169 -36.73 -18.65 -24.96
C ARG A 169 -37.29 -19.75 -24.06
#